data_AF-A0A3S4HSQ1-F1
#
_entry.id   AF-A0A3S4HSQ1-F1
#
_cell.length_a   1.000
_cell.length_b   1.000
_cell.length_c   1.000
_cell.angle_alpha   90.00
_cell.angle_beta   90.00
_cell.angle_gamma   90.00
#
_symmetry.space_group_name_H-M   'P 1'
#
loop_
_entity.id
_entity.type
_entity.pdbx_description
1 polymer ?
#
loop_
_entity_poly.entity_id
_entity_poly.type
_entity_poly.pdbx_seq_one_letter_code
_entity_poly.pdbx_strand_id
1 'polypeptide(L)' 'MANRMILNETAWFGRGAVDALTDEVTRRGYHKALIVTDKTLVQCGVVDKVTSRMDAAGLAWEIYAGVIPNPNDFRCPGRA' A
#
# COMPACT_ATOMS: atom_id res chain seq x y z
N MET A 1 -7.12 -33.19 15.93
CA MET A 1 -7.30 -31.72 15.99
C MET A 1 -6.69 -31.14 14.71
N ALA A 2 -7.42 -30.31 13.97
CA ALA A 2 -6.90 -29.72 12.74
C ALA A 2 -6.26 -28.36 13.02
N ASN A 3 -5.10 -28.09 12.40
CA ASN A 3 -4.43 -26.79 12.50
C ASN A 3 -4.83 -25.92 11.30
N ARG A 4 -5.26 -24.68 11.57
CA ARG A 4 -5.63 -23.72 10.52
C ARG A 4 -4.47 -22.77 10.24
N MET A 5 -4.12 -22.63 8.96
CA MET A 5 -3.15 -21.65 8.49
C MET A 5 -3.88 -20.60 7.64
N ILE A 6 -3.62 -19.32 7.88
CA ILE A 6 -4.13 -18.21 7.07
C ILE A 6 -2.95 -17.59 6.34
N LEU A 7 -3.03 -17.54 5.02
CA LEU A 7 -2.00 -17.01 4.13
C LEU A 7 -2.64 -15.99 3.18
N ASN A 8 -1.80 -15.18 2.56
CA ASN A 8 -2.20 -14.32 1.46
C ASN A 8 -2.58 -15.17 0.23
N GLU A 9 -3.66 -14.81 -0.44
CA GLU A 9 -4.12 -15.49 -1.67
C GLU A 9 -3.20 -15.19 -2.86
N THR A 10 -2.62 -13.99 -2.90
CA THR A 10 -1.71 -13.53 -3.96
C THR A 10 -0.49 -12.86 -3.33
N ALA A 11 0.73 -13.21 -3.74
CA ALA A 11 1.95 -12.48 -3.42
C ALA A 11 2.92 -12.48 -4.60
N TRP A 12 3.64 -11.38 -4.73
CA TRP A 12 4.68 -11.18 -5.73
C TRP A 12 6.03 -11.05 -5.02
N PHE A 13 7.05 -11.76 -5.51
CA PHE A 13 8.39 -11.78 -4.93
C PHE A 13 9.44 -11.45 -5.99
N GLY A 14 10.53 -10.79 -5.57
CA GLY A 14 11.65 -10.44 -6.44
C GLY A 14 11.77 -8.95 -6.75
N ARG A 15 12.89 -8.56 -7.36
CA ARG A 15 13.13 -7.18 -7.80
C ARG A 15 12.15 -6.84 -8.93
N GLY A 16 11.46 -5.71 -8.82
CA GLY A 16 10.43 -5.30 -9.79
C GLY A 16 9.02 -5.81 -9.47
N ALA A 17 8.82 -6.58 -8.40
CA ALA A 17 7.50 -7.09 -8.01
C ALA A 17 6.43 -5.99 -7.81
N VAL A 18 6.84 -4.75 -7.51
CA VAL A 18 5.95 -3.59 -7.39
C VAL A 18 5.29 -3.20 -8.71
N ASP A 19 5.83 -3.61 -9.87
CA ASP A 19 5.25 -3.33 -11.18
C ASP A 19 3.90 -4.04 -11.35
N ALA A 20 3.69 -5.19 -10.71
CA ALA A 20 2.43 -5.93 -10.75
C ALA A 20 1.28 -5.24 -9.97
N LEU A 21 1.58 -4.18 -9.20
CA LEU A 21 0.59 -3.50 -8.36
C LEU A 21 -0.52 -2.84 -9.18
N THR A 22 -0.17 -2.15 -10.28
CA THR A 22 -1.16 -1.44 -11.12
C THR A 22 -2.13 -2.40 -11.81
N ASP A 23 -1.62 -3.56 -12.22
CA ASP A 23 -2.41 -4.62 -12.84
C ASP A 23 -3.36 -5.27 -11.83
N GLU A 24 -2.88 -5.53 -10.60
CA GLU A 24 -3.72 -6.08 -9.53
C GLU A 24 -4.84 -5.11 -9.12
N VAL A 25 -4.55 -3.81 -9.04
CA VAL A 25 -5.55 -2.78 -8.73
C VAL A 25 -6.62 -2.71 -9.82
N THR A 26 -6.21 -2.72 -11.09
CA THR A 26 -7.12 -2.71 -12.25
C THR A 26 -7.96 -3.98 -12.32
N ARG A 27 -7.32 -5.15 -12.14
CA ARG A 27 -7.98 -6.47 -12.16
C ARG A 27 -9.06 -6.59 -11.08
N ARG A 28 -8.86 -5.96 -9.93
CA ARG A 28 -9.81 -5.93 -8.82
C ARG A 28 -10.85 -4.81 -8.95
N GLY A 29 -10.72 -3.91 -9.93
CA GLY A 29 -11.68 -2.84 -10.21
C GLY A 29 -11.65 -1.70 -9.19
N TYR A 30 -10.53 -1.45 -8.52
CA TYR A 30 -10.42 -0.32 -7.60
C TYR A 30 -10.11 0.98 -8.34
N HIS A 31 -10.64 2.09 -7.82
CA HIS A 31 -10.57 3.40 -8.48
C HIS A 31 -9.71 4.43 -7.76
N LYS A 32 -9.57 4.31 -6.43
CA LYS A 32 -8.77 5.23 -5.61
C LYS A 32 -8.10 4.49 -4.47
N ALA A 33 -6.80 4.71 -4.30
CA ALA A 33 -6.03 4.14 -3.19
C ALA A 33 -5.76 5.17 -2.09
N LEU A 34 -5.65 4.70 -0.85
CA LEU A 34 -5.07 5.45 0.26
C LEU A 34 -3.74 4.78 0.63
N ILE A 35 -2.64 5.48 0.37
CA ILE A 35 -1.29 5.04 0.71
C ILE A 35 -1.02 5.42 2.17
N VAL A 36 -0.90 4.41 3.02
CA VAL A 36 -0.59 4.58 4.45
C VAL A 36 0.89 4.32 4.67
N THR A 37 1.62 5.33 5.12
CA THR A 37 3.09 5.30 5.26
C THR A 37 3.57 6.19 6.42
N ASP A 38 4.85 6.10 6.75
CA ASP A 38 5.53 7.06 7.63
C ASP A 38 6.21 8.18 6.82
N LYS A 39 6.61 9.25 7.54
CA LYS A 39 7.30 10.40 6.94
C LYS A 39 8.69 10.06 6.42
N THR A 40 9.36 9.08 7.00
CA THR A 40 10.73 8.70 6.63
C THR A 40 10.74 8.06 5.25
N LEU A 41 9.81 7.15 4.95
CA LEU A 41 9.68 6.51 3.64
C LEU A 41 9.30 7.50 2.52
N VAL A 42 8.53 8.54 2.87
CA VAL A 42 8.26 9.65 1.96
C VAL A 42 9.56 10.43 1.70
N GLN A 43 10.29 10.82 2.75
CA GLN A 43 11.55 11.56 2.61
C GLN A 43 12.65 10.78 1.88
N CYS A 44 12.67 9.45 2.00
CA CYS A 44 13.60 8.58 1.30
C CYS A 44 13.21 8.30 -0.17
N GLY A 45 12.10 8.86 -0.67
CA GLY A 45 11.64 8.65 -2.05
C GLY A 45 11.22 7.21 -2.35
N VAL A 46 10.88 6.42 -1.32
CA VAL A 46 10.39 5.04 -1.50
C VAL A 46 8.96 5.06 -1.99
N VAL A 47 8.15 5.98 -1.44
CA VAL A 47 6.75 6.17 -1.83
C VAL A 47 6.65 6.60 -3.30
N ASP A 48 7.59 7.41 -3.78
CA ASP A 48 7.66 7.87 -5.17
C ASP A 48 7.74 6.72 -6.17
N LYS A 49 8.36 5.59 -5.79
CA LYS A 49 8.42 4.40 -6.63
C LYS A 49 7.03 3.80 -6.84
N VAL A 50 6.12 3.93 -5.88
CA VAL A 50 4.75 3.42 -6.00
C VAL A 50 3.88 4.45 -6.71
N THR A 51 3.87 5.70 -6.25
CA THR A 51 3.01 6.76 -6.80
C THR A 51 3.29 7.03 -8.27
N SER A 52 4.56 7.08 -8.70
CA SER A 52 4.91 7.30 -10.12
C SER A 52 4.30 6.24 -11.05
N ARG A 53 4.17 4.98 -10.57
CA ARG A 53 3.54 3.89 -11.33
C ARG A 53 2.02 4.04 -11.35
N MET A 54 1.44 4.43 -10.23
CA MET A 54 0.01 4.71 -10.13
C MET A 54 -0.39 5.88 -11.02
N ASP A 55 0.41 6.96 -11.05
CA ASP A 55 0.23 8.12 -11.92
C ASP A 55 0.33 7.73 -13.39
N ALA A 56 1.34 6.94 -13.76
CA ALA A 56 1.49 6.42 -15.12
C ALA A 56 0.32 5.53 -15.57
N ALA A 57 -0.30 4.81 -14.63
CA ALA A 57 -1.49 3.99 -14.87
C ALA A 57 -2.81 4.77 -14.75
N GLY A 58 -2.78 6.07 -14.41
CA GLY A 58 -3.97 6.90 -14.23
C GLY A 58 -4.82 6.52 -13.00
N LEU A 59 -4.22 5.88 -11.99
CA LEU A 59 -4.90 5.46 -10.76
C LEU A 59 -4.86 6.57 -9.72
N ALA A 60 -6.02 6.99 -9.21
CA ALA A 60 -6.08 8.02 -8.18
C ALA A 60 -5.53 7.50 -6.85
N TRP A 61 -4.80 8.34 -6.13
CA TRP A 61 -4.28 8.00 -4.80
C TRP A 61 -4.26 9.22 -3.87
N GLU A 62 -4.28 8.96 -2.57
CA GLU A 62 -3.96 9.93 -1.51
C GLU A 62 -2.95 9.33 -0.54
N ILE A 63 -2.16 10.16 0.14
CA ILE A 63 -1.17 9.70 1.12
C ILE A 63 -1.55 10.13 2.53
N TYR A 64 -1.54 9.18 3.45
CA TYR A 64 -1.46 9.41 4.89
C TYR A 64 -0.05 9.07 5.39
N ALA A 65 0.74 10.10 5.72
CA ALA A 65 2.12 9.98 6.22
C ALA A 65 2.23 10.07 7.75
N GLY A 66 1.15 9.82 8.48
CA GLY A 66 1.05 10.06 9.92
C GLY A 66 1.51 8.89 10.80
N VAL A 67 1.96 7.78 10.20
CA VAL A 67 2.36 6.56 10.92
C VAL A 67 3.65 6.79 11.70
N ILE A 68 3.67 6.31 12.94
CA ILE A 68 4.83 6.33 13.83
C ILE A 68 5.28 4.90 14.14
N PRO A 69 6.56 4.67 14.50
CA PRO A 69 7.00 3.38 14.99
C PRO A 69 6.14 2.94 16.19
N ASN A 70 5.61 1.71 16.14
CA ASN A 70 4.56 1.20 17.03
C ASN A 70 3.26 2.03 16.95
N PRO A 71 2.38 1.74 15.97
CA PRO A 71 1.19 2.54 15.72
C PRO A 71 0.26 2.56 16.94
N ASN A 72 -0.26 3.74 17.28
CA ASN A 72 -1.20 3.93 18.39
C ASN A 72 -2.64 4.12 17.88
N ASP A 73 -3.62 3.73 18.72
CA ASP A 73 -5.04 3.76 18.36
C ASP A 73 -5.54 5.15 17.93
N PHE A 74 -4.96 6.23 18.48
CA PHE A 74 -5.38 7.62 18.22
C PHE A 74 -5.15 8.10 16.78
N ARG A 75 -4.32 7.41 16.00
CA ARG A 75 -3.95 7.84 14.64
C ARG A 75 -4.46 6.91 13.54
N CYS A 76 -5.25 5.89 13.89
CA CYS A 76 -5.89 5.02 12.91
C CYS A 76 -7.00 5.79 12.15
N PRO A 77 -6.93 5.90 10.82
CA PRO A 77 -7.98 6.57 10.05
C PRO A 77 -9.29 5.77 10.17
N GLY A 78 -10.23 6.28 10.97
CA GLY A 78 -11.53 5.64 11.20
C GLY A 78 -12.15 5.83 12.59
N ARG A 79 -11.42 6.35 13.58
CA ARG A 79 -12.00 6.80 14.87
C ARG A 79 -11.98 8.32 14.98
N ALA A 80 -13.13 8.93 14.68
CA ALA A 80 -13.57 10.16 15.33
C ALA A 80 -14.29 9.77 16.63
#